data_AF-A0A356UC53-F1
#
_entry.id   AF-A0A356UC53-F1
#
_cell.length_a   1.000
_cell.length_b   1.000
_cell.length_c   1.000
_cell.angle_alpha   90.00
_cell.angle_beta   90.00
_cell.angle_gamma   90.00
#
_symmetry.space_group_name_H-M   'P 1'
#
loop_
_entity.id
_entity.type
_entity.pdbx_description
1 polymer ?
#
loop_
_entity_poly.entity_id
_entity_poly.type
_entity_poly.pdbx_seq_one_letter_code
_entity_poly.pdbx_strand_id
1 'polypeptide(L)'
;MESIFGFFSDPYINQILTLTGVYLITALGLHLITGLTGLFSFGHAGFMSIGAYTSAILSMQMGSPFFVSLLGGAMVAAFFGFLIGIPTLRLEGDYLAMVTIGFAEIIRVF
;
A
#
# COMPACT_ATOMS: atom_id res chain seq x y z
N MET A 1 28.91 -21.43 -4.27
CA MET A 1 27.73 -21.47 -3.37
C MET A 1 27.84 -20.43 -2.25
N GLU A 2 29.03 -20.08 -1.75
CA GLU A 2 29.19 -19.00 -0.74
C GLU A 2 28.92 -17.58 -1.27
N SER A 3 29.11 -17.33 -2.57
CA SER A 3 28.81 -16.04 -3.21
C SER A 3 27.33 -15.65 -3.17
N ILE A 4 26.42 -16.63 -3.14
CA ILE A 4 24.97 -16.39 -3.10
C ILE A 4 24.57 -15.91 -1.69
N PHE A 5 25.12 -16.53 -0.65
CA PHE A 5 24.89 -16.10 0.72
C PHE A 5 25.51 -14.72 1.03
N GLY A 6 26.64 -14.38 0.40
CA GLY A 6 27.21 -13.03 0.44
C GLY A 6 26.31 -11.97 -0.21
N PHE A 7 25.65 -12.31 -1.33
CA PHE A 7 24.69 -11.43 -2.01
C PHE A 7 23.47 -11.10 -1.15
N PHE A 8 22.90 -12.07 -0.43
CA PHE A 8 21.80 -11.84 0.52
C PHE A 8 22.26 -11.19 1.84
N SER A 9 23.55 -11.17 2.13
CA SER A 9 24.09 -10.54 3.33
C SER A 9 24.41 -9.05 3.14
N ASP A 10 24.45 -8.56 1.90
CA ASP A 10 24.68 -7.15 1.61
C ASP A 10 23.44 -6.30 2.00
N PRO A 11 23.55 -5.36 2.95
CA PRO A 11 22.45 -4.50 3.37
C PRO A 11 21.82 -3.70 2.21
N TYR A 12 22.62 -3.31 1.22
CA TYR A 12 22.14 -2.55 0.07
C TYR A 12 21.18 -3.39 -0.80
N ILE A 13 21.57 -4.64 -1.06
CA ILE A 13 20.78 -5.57 -1.88
C ILE A 13 19.49 -5.94 -1.17
N ASN A 14 19.54 -6.18 0.15
CA ASN A 14 18.35 -6.44 0.95
C ASN A 14 17.36 -5.26 0.96
N GLN A 15 17.86 -4.02 1.02
CA GLN A 15 17.00 -2.83 0.94
C GLN A 15 16.31 -2.74 -0.43
N ILE A 16 17.05 -2.94 -1.52
CA ILE A 16 16.48 -2.95 -2.87
C ILE A 16 15.43 -4.06 -3.00
N LEU A 17 15.75 -5.28 -2.57
CA LEU A 17 14.84 -6.42 -2.65
C LEU A 17 13.54 -6.17 -1.89
N THR A 18 13.63 -5.55 -0.71
CA THR A 18 12.47 -5.18 0.11
C THR A 18 11.62 -4.11 -0.59
N LEU A 19 12.23 -3.04 -1.10
CA LEU A 19 11.52 -2.00 -1.85
C LEU A 19 10.86 -2.56 -3.11
N THR A 20 11.56 -3.40 -3.86
CA THR A 20 11.00 -4.08 -5.04
C THR A 20 9.80 -4.94 -4.66
N GLY A 21 9.89 -5.72 -3.58
CA GLY A 21 8.77 -6.52 -3.08
C GLY A 21 7.55 -5.67 -2.73
N VAL A 22 7.75 -4.55 -2.03
CA VAL A 22 6.67 -3.61 -1.69
C VAL A 22 6.03 -3.03 -2.95
N TYR A 23 6.83 -2.51 -3.89
CA TYR A 23 6.30 -1.94 -5.13
C TYR A 23 5.61 -2.98 -6.02
N LEU A 24 6.06 -4.24 -6.03
CA LEU A 24 5.38 -5.32 -6.73
C LEU A 24 3.97 -5.56 -6.18
N ILE A 25 3.82 -5.61 -4.85
CA ILE A 25 2.51 -5.78 -4.22
C ILE A 25 1.59 -4.60 -4.58
N THR A 26 2.09 -3.37 -4.51
CA THR A 26 1.33 -2.17 -4.88
C THR A 26 0.97 -2.17 -6.36
N ALA A 27 1.88 -2.56 -7.25
CA ALA A 27 1.64 -2.63 -8.69
C ALA A 27 0.59 -3.69 -9.04
N LEU A 28 0.63 -4.85 -8.39
CA LEU A 28 -0.38 -5.90 -8.53
C LEU A 28 -1.75 -5.43 -8.04
N GLY A 29 -1.80 -4.77 -6.87
CA GLY A 29 -3.04 -4.17 -6.35
C GLY A 29 -3.63 -3.14 -7.31
N LEU A 30 -2.78 -2.28 -7.89
CA LEU A 30 -3.21 -1.30 -8.88
C LEU A 30 -3.70 -1.97 -10.15
N HIS A 31 -3.01 -3.01 -10.63
CA HIS A 31 -3.41 -3.77 -11.81
C HIS A 31 -4.77 -4.44 -11.65
N LEU A 32 -5.12 -4.91 -10.44
CA LEU A 32 -6.46 -5.45 -10.18
C LEU A 32 -7.55 -4.40 -10.39
N ILE A 33 -7.28 -3.13 -10.08
CA ILE A 33 -8.23 -2.04 -10.29
C ILE A 33 -8.17 -1.59 -11.74
N THR A 34 -7.04 -1.04 -12.18
CA THR A 34 -6.91 -0.41 -13.49
C THR A 34 -6.98 -1.41 -14.63
N GLY A 35 -6.39 -2.59 -14.47
CA GLY A 35 -6.32 -3.63 -15.49
C GLY A 35 -7.62 -4.40 -15.67
N LEU A 36 -8.37 -4.69 -14.60
CA LEU A 36 -9.61 -5.46 -14.69
C LEU A 36 -10.87 -4.58 -14.83
N THR A 37 -10.92 -3.44 -14.16
CA THR A 37 -12.11 -2.56 -14.18
C THR A 37 -12.02 -1.40 -15.17
N GLY A 38 -10.82 -1.11 -15.69
CA GLY A 38 -10.57 0.04 -16.57
C GLY A 38 -10.58 1.39 -15.86
N LEU A 39 -10.73 1.42 -14.53
CA LEU A 39 -10.80 2.62 -13.73
C LEU A 39 -9.40 3.06 -13.27
N PHE A 40 -9.00 4.29 -13.59
CA PHE A 40 -7.73 4.85 -13.12
C PHE A 40 -7.82 5.27 -11.64
N SER A 41 -6.95 4.73 -10.80
CA SER A 41 -6.85 5.06 -9.37
C SER A 41 -5.49 5.67 -9.05
N PHE A 42 -5.44 6.98 -8.80
CA PHE A 42 -4.23 7.70 -8.36
C PHE A 42 -4.07 7.75 -6.82
N GLY A 43 -5.08 7.27 -6.09
CA GLY A 43 -5.14 7.26 -4.62
C GLY A 43 -4.43 6.07 -3.96
N HIS A 44 -3.80 5.19 -4.76
CA HIS A 44 -3.28 3.91 -4.28
C HIS A 44 -2.14 4.07 -3.26
N ALA A 45 -1.30 5.10 -3.44
CA ALA A 45 -0.27 5.48 -2.47
C ALA A 45 -0.87 5.90 -1.13
N GLY A 46 -2.06 6.51 -1.12
CA GLY A 46 -2.76 6.88 0.11
C GLY A 46 -3.13 5.68 0.97
N PHE A 47 -3.75 4.66 0.38
CA PHE A 47 -4.08 3.42 1.10
C PHE A 47 -2.84 2.66 1.57
N MET A 48 -1.78 2.66 0.77
CA MET A 48 -0.48 2.12 1.15
C MET A 48 0.08 2.82 2.40
N SER A 49 0.04 4.16 2.44
CA SER A 49 0.51 4.95 3.59
C SER A 49 -0.27 4.64 4.87
N ILE A 50 -1.59 4.51 4.80
CA ILE A 50 -2.44 4.17 5.96
C ILE A 50 -2.03 2.82 6.56
N GLY A 51 -1.87 1.79 5.71
CA GLY A 51 -1.46 0.45 6.15
C GLY A 51 -0.04 0.41 6.70
N ALA A 52 0.89 1.10 6.04
CA ALA A 52 2.29 1.19 6.46
C ALA A 52 2.44 1.91 7.80
N TYR A 53 1.77 3.06 7.98
CA TYR A 53 1.81 3.83 9.22
C TYR A 53 1.21 3.06 10.39
N THR A 54 0.06 2.39 10.17
CA THR A 54 -0.57 1.53 11.17
C THR A 54 0.36 0.39 11.57
N SER A 55 0.95 -0.32 10.60
CA SER A 55 1.89 -1.42 10.85
C SER A 55 3.13 -0.95 11.60
N ALA A 56 3.63 0.25 11.29
CA ALA A 56 4.76 0.86 11.97
C ALA A 56 4.44 1.18 13.44
N ILE A 57 3.26 1.74 13.74
CA ILE A 57 2.83 1.99 15.12
C ILE A 57 2.72 0.69 15.92
N LEU A 58 2.05 -0.32 15.38
CA LEU A 58 1.89 -1.62 16.03
C LEU A 58 3.25 -2.28 16.32
N SER A 59 4.15 -2.27 15.33
CA SER A 59 5.49 -2.85 15.47
C SER A 59 6.38 -2.06 16.44
N MET A 60 6.43 -0.73 16.32
CA MET A 60 7.38 0.10 17.06
C MET A 60 6.90 0.50 18.46
N GLN A 61 5.61 0.76 18.64
CA GLN A 61 5.07 1.24 19.93
C GLN A 61 4.50 0.11 20.79
N MET A 62 3.83 -0.87 20.18
CA MET A 62 3.24 -2.00 20.92
C MET A 62 4.14 -3.24 20.95
N GLY A 63 5.22 -3.27 20.16
CA GLY A 63 6.11 -4.42 20.07
C GLY A 63 5.43 -5.68 19.56
N SER A 64 4.32 -5.55 18.80
CA SER A 64 3.58 -6.70 18.32
C SER A 64 4.37 -7.50 17.29
N PRO A 65 4.19 -8.84 17.24
CA PRO A 65 4.90 -9.67 16.27
C PRO A 65 4.54 -9.26 14.83
N PHE A 66 5.49 -9.48 13.91
CA PHE A 66 5.40 -9.05 12.51
C PHE A 66 4.04 -9.36 11.85
N PHE A 67 3.53 -10.58 12.02
CA PHE A 67 2.26 -11.00 11.43
C PHE A 67 1.05 -10.23 11.97
N VAL A 68 1.05 -9.87 13.25
CA VAL A 68 -0.03 -9.08 13.87
C VAL A 68 0.02 -7.64 13.38
N SER A 69 1.22 -7.05 13.31
CA SER A 69 1.40 -5.70 12.76
C SER A 69 0.97 -5.63 11.29
N LEU A 70 1.32 -6.64 10.49
CA LEU A 70 0.95 -6.76 9.08
C LEU A 70 -0.57 -6.89 8.90
N LEU A 71 -1.21 -7.80 9.63
CA LEU A 71 -2.66 -7.99 9.57
C LEU A 71 -3.41 -6.75 10.10
N GLY A 72 -2.94 -6.15 11.19
CA GLY A 72 -3.52 -4.93 11.73
C GLY A 72 -3.50 -3.79 10.72
N GLY A 73 -2.36 -3.55 10.06
CA GLY A 73 -2.25 -2.57 8.99
C GLY A 73 -3.15 -2.89 7.79
N ALA A 74 -3.20 -4.15 7.37
CA ALA A 74 -4.08 -4.59 6.29
C ALA A 74 -5.58 -4.38 6.61
N MET A 75 -6.00 -4.69 7.84
CA MET A 75 -7.38 -4.50 8.29
C MET A 75 -7.76 -3.02 8.33
N VAL A 76 -6.88 -2.15 8.83
CA VAL A 76 -7.15 -0.70 8.87
C VAL A 76 -7.20 -0.12 7.46
N ALA A 77 -6.25 -0.49 6.59
CA ALA A 77 -6.28 -0.06 5.19
C ALA A 77 -7.55 -0.56 4.47
N ALA A 78 -7.96 -1.82 4.70
CA ALA A 78 -9.19 -2.39 4.14
C ALA A 78 -10.45 -1.69 4.66
N PHE A 79 -10.48 -1.32 5.94
CA PHE A 79 -11.60 -0.59 6.54
C PHE A 79 -11.78 0.79 5.89
N PHE A 80 -10.71 1.57 5.78
CA PHE A 80 -10.77 2.87 5.10
C PHE A 80 -11.02 2.72 3.59
N GLY A 81 -10.45 1.70 2.96
CA GLY A 81 -10.72 1.35 1.56
C GLY A 81 -12.19 1.03 1.31
N PHE A 82 -12.83 0.28 2.21
CA PHE A 82 -14.26 0.00 2.15
C PHE A 82 -15.10 1.27 2.33
N LEU A 83 -14.77 2.09 3.32
CA LEU A 83 -15.48 3.32 3.63
C LEU A 83 -15.43 4.34 2.48
N ILE A 84 -14.27 4.47 1.83
CA ILE A 84 -14.07 5.33 0.65
C ILE A 84 -14.56 4.66 -0.64
N GLY A 85 -14.57 3.33 -0.69
CA GLY A 85 -15.09 2.55 -1.81
C GLY A 85 -16.58 2.82 -2.05
N ILE A 86 -17.40 2.83 -1.00
CA ILE A 86 -18.85 3.04 -1.10
C ILE A 86 -19.23 4.29 -1.91
N PRO A 87 -18.70 5.50 -1.61
CA PRO A 87 -19.01 6.69 -2.40
C PRO A 87 -18.37 6.67 -3.79
N THR A 88 -17.19 6.06 -3.95
CA THR A 88 -16.48 6.03 -5.24
C THR A 88 -17.11 5.07 -6.26
N LEU A 89 -17.79 4.01 -5.82
CA LEU A 89 -18.58 3.14 -6.70
C LEU A 89 -19.72 3.86 -7.43
N ARG A 90 -20.12 5.05 -6.97
CA ARG A 90 -21.18 5.87 -7.61
C ARG A 90 -20.63 6.83 -8.66
N LEU A 91 -19.31 6.87 -8.86
CA LEU A 91 -18.63 7.76 -9.78
C LEU A 91 -18.13 6.96 -10.99
N GLU A 92 -18.30 7.52 -12.18
CA GLU A 92 -17.85 6.91 -13.41
C GLU A 92 -16.76 7.76 -14.08
N GLY A 93 -15.82 7.09 -14.76
CA GLY A 93 -14.80 7.73 -15.58
C GLY A 93 -13.92 8.72 -14.83
N ASP A 94 -13.81 9.94 -15.37
CA ASP A 94 -12.88 10.97 -14.91
C ASP A 94 -13.16 11.49 -13.49
N TYR A 95 -14.42 11.40 -13.04
CA TYR A 95 -14.79 11.83 -11.69
C TYR A 95 -14.15 10.94 -10.62
N LEU A 96 -14.00 9.63 -10.89
CA LEU A 96 -13.32 8.73 -9.99
C LEU A 96 -11.82 9.08 -9.89
N ALA A 97 -11.18 9.35 -11.02
CA ALA A 97 -9.77 9.73 -11.06
C ALA A 97 -9.53 11.00 -10.21
N MET A 98 -10.37 12.03 -10.37
CA MET A 98 -10.26 13.27 -9.57
C MET A 98 -10.41 13.03 -8.07
N VAL A 99 -11.37 12.20 -7.64
CA VAL A 99 -11.55 11.89 -6.21
C VAL A 99 -10.34 11.15 -5.65
N THR A 100 -9.75 10.23 -6.41
CA THR A 100 -8.56 9.50 -5.95
C THR A 100 -7.31 10.38 -5.85
N ILE A 101 -7.17 11.40 -6.72
CA ILE A 101 -6.12 12.43 -6.61
C ILE A 101 -6.35 13.29 -5.36
N GLY A 102 -7.58 13.75 -5.14
CA GLY A 102 -7.92 14.53 -3.95
C GLY A 102 -7.62 13.78 -2.65
N PHE A 103 -7.94 12.48 -2.61
CA PHE A 103 -7.59 11.62 -1.48
C PHE A 103 -6.07 11.48 -1.29
N ALA A 104 -5.31 11.25 -2.37
CA ALA A 104 -3.86 11.19 -2.30
C ALA A 104 -3.26 12.51 -1.77
N GLU A 105 -3.79 13.65 -2.22
CA GLU A 105 -3.31 14.96 -1.80
C GLU A 105 -3.64 15.25 -0.33
N ILE A 106 -4.83 14.85 0.16
CA ILE A 106 -5.17 14.93 1.59
C ILE A 106 -4.11 14.18 2.41
N ILE A 107 -3.79 12.94 2.05
CA ILE A 107 -2.79 12.14 2.77
C ILE A 107 -1.38 12.71 2.63
N ARG A 108 -1.06 13.38 1.52
CA ARG A 108 0.27 13.97 1.32
C ARG A 108 0.47 15.23 2.17
N VAL A 109 -0.59 15.99 2.39
CA VAL A 109 -0.55 17.26 3.13
C VAL A 109 -0.46 17.06 4.64
N PHE A 110 -1.01 15.95 5.16
CA PHE A 110 -0.99 15.59 6.58
C PHE A 110 0.17 14.64 6.91
#